data_AF-A0A3Q4HYE5-F1
#
_entry.id   AF-A0A3Q4HYE5-F1
#
_cell.length_a   1.000
_cell.length_b   1.000
_cell.length_c   1.000
_cell.angle_alpha   90.00
_cell.angle_beta   90.00
_cell.angle_gamma   90.00
#
_symmetry.space_group_name_H-M   'P 1'
#
loop_
_entity.id
_entity.type
_entity.pdbx_description
1 polymer ?
#
loop_
_entity_poly.entity_id
_entity_poly.type
_entity_poly.pdbx_seq_one_letter_code
_entity_poly.pdbx_strand_id
1 'polypeptide(L)'
;MQEHSLYSIDTVGLYIIVSVPSSGITLIWDKHTRLTIKLHENWRYKVCGLCGNFDSNEMNDMQISVASSPMAFGNSWKAATPPCSDVTTDIFPCDRNSYCSSWAQRRCMIVKGDTFKDCHLKVDPNPYYQACLLESCSCEFEGKFLGFCTAVAAYAEACNDQDVCINWRTPDLCPIYCDYYNKPGQTIWHYEACGKTQTCGKEHYFTNKLEGNQTLINILFQKMCFLKILVIFHHT
;
A
#
# COMPACT_ATOMS: atom_id res chain seq x y z
N MET A 1 -17.35 0.72 35.01
CA MET A 1 -16.68 1.67 34.08
C MET A 1 -16.23 0.86 32.90
N GLN A 2 -16.78 1.14 31.71
CA GLN A 2 -16.45 0.39 30.51
C GLN A 2 -15.14 0.97 29.96
N GLU A 3 -14.08 0.17 30.00
CA GLU A 3 -12.77 0.53 29.48
C GLU A 3 -12.88 0.60 27.95
N HIS A 4 -13.15 1.79 27.42
CA HIS A 4 -13.06 2.02 25.98
C HIS A 4 -11.58 1.95 25.63
N SER A 5 -11.18 0.89 24.93
CA SER A 5 -9.84 0.75 24.40
C SER A 5 -9.49 2.01 23.60
N LEU A 6 -8.32 2.58 23.88
CA LEU A 6 -7.81 3.79 23.21
C LEU A 6 -7.61 3.59 21.69
N TYR A 7 -7.47 2.34 21.26
CA TYR A 7 -7.32 1.93 19.87
C TYR A 7 -7.99 0.58 19.61
N SER A 8 -8.29 0.28 18.34
CA SER A 8 -8.69 -1.07 17.88
C SER A 8 -7.64 -1.64 16.94
N ILE A 9 -7.52 -2.97 16.93
CA ILE A 9 -6.72 -3.71 15.95
C ILE A 9 -7.63 -4.75 15.32
N ASP A 10 -7.83 -4.63 14.02
CA ASP A 10 -8.73 -5.49 13.24
C ASP A 10 -7.93 -6.14 12.11
N THR A 11 -8.08 -7.46 11.93
CA THR A 11 -7.54 -8.15 10.75
C THR A 11 -8.65 -8.29 9.73
N VAL A 12 -8.44 -7.69 8.56
CA VAL A 12 -9.46 -7.55 7.51
C VAL A 12 -8.82 -7.95 6.18
N GLY A 13 -9.23 -9.11 5.66
CA GLY A 13 -8.60 -9.73 4.50
C GLY A 13 -7.10 -9.94 4.72
N LEU A 14 -6.30 -9.39 3.81
CA LEU A 14 -4.83 -9.46 3.88
C LEU A 14 -4.22 -8.45 4.86
N TYR A 15 -5.00 -7.50 5.39
CA TYR A 15 -4.48 -6.33 6.09
C TYR A 15 -4.69 -6.41 7.61
N ILE A 16 -3.83 -5.68 8.33
CA ILE A 16 -4.06 -5.28 9.72
C ILE A 16 -4.42 -3.80 9.72
N ILE A 17 -5.51 -3.47 10.40
CA ILE A 17 -5.99 -2.10 10.57
C ILE A 17 -5.85 -1.73 12.03
N VAL A 18 -5.13 -0.64 12.33
CA VAL A 18 -5.07 -0.05 13.66
C VAL A 18 -5.79 1.28 13.63
N SER A 19 -6.88 1.40 14.40
CA SER A 19 -7.67 2.64 14.46
C SER A 19 -7.54 3.29 15.82
N VAL A 20 -7.33 4.62 15.84
CA VAL A 20 -7.33 5.46 17.04
C VAL A 20 -8.45 6.49 16.90
N PRO A 21 -9.71 6.14 17.25
CA PRO A 21 -10.87 6.99 16.96
C PRO A 21 -10.79 8.37 17.61
N SER A 22 -10.25 8.46 18.82
CA SER A 22 -10.09 9.73 19.56
C SER A 22 -9.22 10.75 18.83
N SER A 23 -8.27 10.28 18.03
CA SER A 23 -7.36 11.12 17.22
C SER A 23 -7.76 11.15 15.74
N GLY A 24 -8.71 10.33 15.29
CA GLY A 24 -9.05 10.21 13.87
C GLY A 24 -7.88 9.73 13.00
N ILE A 25 -7.08 8.80 13.52
CA ILE A 25 -5.93 8.20 12.81
C ILE A 25 -6.22 6.73 12.55
N THR A 26 -5.95 6.26 11.33
CA THR A 26 -6.03 4.84 10.97
C THR A 26 -4.77 4.42 10.21
N LEU A 27 -4.16 3.32 10.65
CA LEU A 27 -3.06 2.65 9.97
C LEU A 27 -3.60 1.40 9.29
N ILE A 28 -3.19 1.15 8.04
CA ILE A 28 -3.53 -0.06 7.29
C ILE A 28 -2.22 -0.65 6.78
N TRP A 29 -1.90 -1.85 7.23
CA TRP A 29 -0.63 -2.53 6.91
C TRP A 29 -0.91 -3.86 6.22
N ASP A 30 -0.19 -4.14 5.14
CA ASP A 30 -0.31 -5.38 4.36
C ASP A 30 0.44 -6.58 4.97
N LYS A 31 0.98 -6.43 6.19
CA LYS A 31 1.84 -7.40 6.90
C LYS A 31 3.24 -7.57 6.26
N HIS A 32 3.56 -6.73 5.28
CA HIS A 32 4.82 -6.73 4.56
C HIS A 32 5.37 -5.30 4.52
N THR A 33 5.46 -4.69 3.34
CA THR A 33 6.17 -3.43 3.13
C THR A 33 5.24 -2.23 2.95
N ARG A 34 3.94 -2.44 2.77
CA ARG A 34 2.99 -1.36 2.48
C ARG A 34 2.24 -0.93 3.72
N LEU A 35 2.51 0.30 4.14
CA LEU A 35 1.77 1.01 5.18
C LEU A 35 0.99 2.17 4.57
N THR A 36 -0.29 2.26 4.89
CA THR A 36 -1.15 3.41 4.56
C THR A 36 -1.57 4.09 5.86
N ILE A 37 -1.45 5.42 5.89
CA ILE A 37 -1.93 6.26 6.98
C ILE A 37 -3.12 7.06 6.48
N LYS A 38 -4.26 6.93 7.15
CA LYS A 38 -5.44 7.77 6.93
C LYS A 38 -5.61 8.70 8.10
N LEU A 39 -5.77 9.98 7.78
CA LEU A 39 -5.95 11.05 8.75
C LEU A 39 -7.32 11.69 8.54
N HIS A 40 -8.02 11.94 9.64
CA HIS A 40 -9.19 12.81 9.66
C HIS A 40 -8.79 14.24 9.24
N GLU A 41 -9.71 14.98 8.62
CA GLU A 41 -9.47 16.35 8.13
C GLU A 41 -9.00 17.33 9.23
N ASN A 42 -9.24 17.01 10.50
CA ASN A 42 -8.76 17.79 11.63
C ASN A 42 -7.21 17.88 11.70
N TRP A 43 -6.49 17.01 10.99
CA TRP A 43 -5.03 17.01 10.85
C TRP A 43 -4.53 17.88 9.69
N ARG A 44 -5.42 18.47 8.89
CA ARG A 44 -5.06 19.35 7.78
C ARG A 44 -4.16 20.48 8.29
N TYR A 45 -3.03 20.71 7.64
CA TYR A 45 -1.99 21.67 8.03
C TYR A 45 -1.32 21.41 9.41
N LYS A 46 -1.54 20.26 10.05
CA LYS A 46 -0.99 19.93 11.38
C LYS A 46 0.03 18.79 11.37
N VAL A 47 0.34 18.28 10.19
CA VAL A 47 1.31 17.21 9.99
C VAL A 47 2.47 17.69 9.16
N CYS A 48 3.57 16.97 9.27
CA CYS A 48 4.76 17.14 8.47
C CYS A 48 5.47 15.79 8.44
N GLY A 49 6.33 15.58 7.44
CA GLY A 49 7.04 14.32 7.28
C GLY A 49 7.21 13.94 5.82
N LEU A 50 7.61 12.68 5.59
CA LEU A 50 7.71 12.11 4.25
C LEU A 50 6.38 12.08 3.49
N CYS A 51 5.24 12.14 4.21
CA CYS A 51 3.89 12.19 3.63
C CYS A 51 3.37 13.62 3.41
N GLY A 52 4.23 14.64 3.50
CA GLY A 52 3.83 16.03 3.26
C GLY A 52 3.15 16.70 4.46
N ASN A 53 2.39 17.77 4.20
CA ASN A 53 1.73 18.61 5.23
C ASN A 53 0.20 18.47 5.26
N PHE A 54 -0.35 17.66 4.35
CA PHE A 54 -1.78 17.43 4.20
C PHE A 54 -2.59 18.72 3.92
N ASP A 55 -2.09 19.59 3.03
CA ASP A 55 -2.77 20.84 2.62
C ASP A 55 -3.49 20.77 1.26
N SER A 56 -3.51 19.59 0.62
CA SER A 56 -4.01 19.36 -0.75
C SER A 56 -3.21 20.01 -1.88
N ASN A 57 -2.00 20.49 -1.62
CA ASN A 57 -1.07 21.02 -2.61
C ASN A 57 0.17 20.13 -2.75
N GLU A 58 0.07 19.13 -3.63
CA GLU A 58 1.14 18.16 -3.90
C GLU A 58 2.48 18.82 -4.33
N MET A 59 2.45 20.06 -4.86
CA MET A 59 3.65 20.76 -5.32
C MET A 59 4.57 21.21 -4.19
N ASN A 60 4.05 21.37 -2.95
CA ASN A 60 4.83 21.86 -1.82
C ASN A 60 5.17 20.78 -0.78
N ASP A 61 4.70 19.54 -0.97
CA ASP A 61 4.89 18.46 0.01
C ASP A 61 6.37 18.15 0.27
N MET A 62 7.23 18.37 -0.72
CA MET A 62 8.69 18.24 -0.59
C MET A 62 9.40 19.53 -0.13
N GLN A 63 8.70 20.65 -0.05
CA GLN A 63 9.27 21.98 0.27
C GLN A 63 9.15 22.36 1.74
N ILE A 64 8.57 21.47 2.56
CA ILE A 64 8.42 21.65 4.02
C ILE A 64 9.80 21.64 4.71
N SER A 65 10.77 20.91 4.14
CA SER A 65 12.18 21.15 4.39
C SER A 65 12.77 21.83 3.15
N VAL A 66 13.81 22.65 3.30
CA VAL A 66 14.43 23.47 2.23
C VAL A 66 15.20 22.58 1.22
N ALA A 67 14.57 21.52 0.75
CA ALA A 67 15.15 20.46 -0.04
C ALA A 67 14.97 20.75 -1.53
N SER A 68 16.07 20.69 -2.28
CA SER A 68 16.08 20.85 -3.73
C SER A 68 15.83 19.54 -4.48
N SER A 69 15.76 18.40 -3.77
CA SER A 69 15.61 17.07 -4.36
C SER A 69 14.89 16.09 -3.42
N PRO A 70 14.25 15.02 -3.95
CA PRO A 70 13.63 13.98 -3.13
C PRO A 70 14.60 13.29 -2.16
N MET A 71 15.88 13.20 -2.52
CA MET A 71 16.92 12.62 -1.67
C MET A 71 17.24 13.53 -0.49
N ALA A 72 17.45 14.83 -0.73
CA ALA A 72 17.67 15.81 0.33
C ALA A 72 16.45 15.88 1.27
N PHE A 73 15.24 15.82 0.71
CA PHE A 73 14.00 15.77 1.48
C PHE A 73 13.95 14.53 2.37
N GLY A 74 14.23 13.34 1.83
CA GLY A 74 14.27 12.10 2.60
C GLY A 74 15.28 12.12 3.75
N ASN A 75 16.51 12.58 3.49
CA ASN A 75 17.55 12.69 4.51
C ASN A 75 17.17 13.67 5.64
N SER A 76 16.37 14.71 5.34
CA SER A 76 15.94 15.68 6.36
C SER A 76 14.97 15.12 7.40
N TRP A 77 14.32 13.98 7.11
CA TRP A 77 13.34 13.32 7.98
C TRP A 77 13.90 12.11 8.74
N LYS A 78 15.22 11.91 8.72
CA LYS A 78 15.84 10.78 9.39
C LYS A 78 15.68 10.86 10.91
N ALA A 79 15.44 9.71 11.54
CA ALA A 79 15.43 9.63 13.00
C ALA A 79 16.84 9.92 13.54
N ALA A 80 16.93 10.69 14.62
CA ALA A 80 18.21 10.97 15.27
C ALA A 80 18.81 9.71 15.93
N THR A 81 17.96 8.75 16.30
CA THR A 81 18.35 7.55 17.02
C THR A 81 17.64 6.31 16.46
N PRO A 82 18.38 5.25 16.08
CA PRO A 82 19.84 5.22 15.95
C PRO A 82 20.34 6.20 14.87
N PRO A 83 21.54 6.77 15.01
CA PRO A 83 22.09 7.67 14.00
C PRO A 83 22.29 6.93 12.68
N CYS A 84 21.87 7.56 11.58
CA CYS A 84 22.01 7.01 10.23
C CYS A 84 22.67 8.02 9.27
N SER A 85 23.44 7.46 8.34
CA SER A 85 24.13 8.20 7.29
C SER A 85 23.15 8.69 6.22
N ASP A 86 23.48 9.81 5.61
CA ASP A 86 22.71 10.32 4.48
C ASP A 86 22.84 9.40 3.27
N VAL A 87 21.74 9.23 2.53
CA VAL A 87 21.78 8.66 1.19
C VAL A 87 22.40 9.71 0.26
N THR A 88 23.49 9.36 -0.41
CA THR A 88 24.25 10.26 -1.30
C THR A 88 24.06 9.94 -2.78
N THR A 89 23.55 8.74 -3.09
CA THR A 89 23.31 8.26 -4.45
C THR A 89 22.00 7.48 -4.49
N ASP A 90 21.20 7.72 -5.53
CA ASP A 90 20.00 6.94 -5.79
C ASP A 90 20.40 5.81 -6.74
N ILE A 91 20.57 4.60 -6.20
CA ILE A 91 20.94 3.43 -7.01
C ILE A 91 19.64 2.68 -7.31
N PHE A 92 19.23 2.69 -8.58
CA PHE A 92 18.11 1.87 -9.00
C PHE A 92 18.43 0.38 -8.73
N PRO A 93 17.56 -0.34 -7.99
CA PRO A 93 17.80 -1.75 -7.66
C PRO A 93 18.07 -2.62 -8.90
N CYS A 94 17.44 -2.29 -10.03
CA CYS A 94 17.64 -2.99 -11.29
C CYS A 94 19.00 -2.73 -11.95
N ASP A 95 19.65 -1.59 -11.69
CA ASP A 95 20.98 -1.27 -12.21
C ASP A 95 22.06 -2.03 -11.44
N ARG A 96 21.87 -2.18 -10.13
CA ARG A 96 22.71 -3.03 -9.28
C ARG A 96 22.55 -4.51 -9.64
N ASN A 97 21.35 -4.92 -10.03
CA ASN A 97 21.02 -6.32 -10.31
C ASN A 97 20.41 -6.52 -11.71
N SER A 98 21.22 -6.30 -12.74
CA SER A 98 20.78 -6.36 -14.14
C SER A 98 20.12 -7.69 -14.56
N TYR A 99 20.50 -8.82 -13.95
CA TYR A 99 19.86 -10.12 -14.20
C TYR A 99 18.38 -10.16 -13.81
N CYS A 100 17.94 -9.39 -12.81
CA CYS A 100 16.55 -9.34 -12.37
C CYS A 100 15.69 -8.35 -13.19
N SER A 101 16.33 -7.43 -13.91
CA SER A 101 15.66 -6.37 -14.67
C SER A 101 14.71 -6.93 -15.74
N SER A 102 15.15 -7.90 -16.54
CA SER A 102 14.30 -8.52 -17.58
C SER A 102 13.07 -9.22 -17.02
N TRP A 103 13.19 -9.84 -15.84
CA TRP A 103 12.07 -10.49 -15.16
C TRP A 103 11.08 -9.44 -14.65
N ALA A 104 11.58 -8.41 -13.96
CA ALA A 104 10.78 -7.31 -13.44
C ALA A 104 10.02 -6.59 -14.56
N GLN A 105 10.72 -6.22 -15.64
CA GLN A 105 10.11 -5.60 -16.82
C GLN A 105 8.98 -6.45 -17.38
N ARG A 106 9.22 -7.75 -17.61
CA ARG A 106 8.19 -8.64 -18.15
C ARG A 106 7.00 -8.80 -17.22
N ARG A 107 7.22 -9.01 -15.92
CA ARG A 107 6.14 -9.25 -14.96
C ARG A 107 5.32 -8.00 -14.71
N CYS A 108 5.96 -6.85 -14.52
CA CYS A 108 5.30 -5.58 -14.26
C CYS A 108 4.47 -5.07 -15.44
N MET A 109 4.66 -5.61 -16.65
CA MET A 109 3.81 -5.26 -17.81
C MET A 109 2.33 -5.57 -17.57
N ILE A 110 1.97 -6.43 -16.61
CA ILE A 110 0.56 -6.63 -16.25
C ILE A 110 -0.16 -5.32 -15.93
N VAL A 111 0.51 -4.38 -15.25
CA VAL A 111 -0.03 -3.06 -14.87
C VAL A 111 -0.45 -2.27 -16.12
N LYS A 112 0.32 -2.39 -17.21
CA LYS A 112 0.08 -1.71 -18.50
C LYS A 112 -0.64 -2.60 -19.52
N GLY A 113 -0.94 -3.85 -19.16
CA GLY A 113 -1.51 -4.84 -20.05
C GLY A 113 -3.04 -4.86 -20.00
N ASP A 114 -3.61 -5.78 -20.78
CA ASP A 114 -5.06 -5.91 -20.94
C ASP A 114 -5.80 -6.22 -19.64
N THR A 115 -5.14 -6.85 -18.66
CA THR A 115 -5.70 -7.13 -17.33
C THR A 115 -6.25 -5.87 -16.66
N PHE A 116 -5.62 -4.72 -16.87
CA PHE A 116 -5.99 -3.45 -16.23
C PHE A 116 -6.54 -2.40 -17.21
N LYS A 117 -6.83 -2.77 -18.46
CA LYS A 117 -7.23 -1.82 -19.52
C LYS A 117 -8.38 -0.90 -19.13
N ASP A 118 -9.37 -1.43 -18.40
CA ASP A 118 -10.57 -0.69 -18.01
C ASP A 118 -10.27 0.38 -16.93
N CYS A 119 -9.13 0.26 -16.25
CA CYS A 119 -8.65 1.20 -15.25
C CYS A 119 -7.68 2.25 -15.81
N HIS A 120 -7.01 1.98 -16.93
CA HIS A 120 -5.95 2.87 -17.47
C HIS A 120 -6.43 4.30 -17.73
N LEU A 121 -7.72 4.49 -18.05
CA LEU A 121 -8.32 5.81 -18.26
C LEU A 121 -8.70 6.54 -16.95
N LYS A 122 -8.72 5.83 -15.83
CA LYS A 122 -9.09 6.34 -14.49
C LYS A 122 -7.88 6.59 -13.62
N VAL A 123 -6.86 5.74 -13.72
CA VAL A 123 -5.63 5.81 -12.94
C VAL A 123 -4.44 5.57 -13.87
N ASP A 124 -3.52 6.53 -13.95
CA ASP A 124 -2.31 6.41 -14.77
C ASP A 124 -1.48 5.20 -14.30
N PRO A 125 -1.22 4.19 -15.17
CA PRO A 125 -0.44 3.01 -14.82
C PRO A 125 1.06 3.29 -14.67
N ASN A 126 1.58 4.43 -15.16
CA ASN A 126 3.03 4.66 -15.23
C ASN A 126 3.71 4.71 -13.85
N PRO A 127 3.20 5.43 -12.83
CA PRO A 127 3.81 5.45 -11.50
C PRO A 127 3.84 4.05 -10.87
N TYR A 128 2.77 3.27 -11.02
CA TYR A 128 2.66 1.91 -10.50
C TYR A 128 3.57 0.92 -11.22
N TYR A 129 3.75 1.07 -12.53
CA TYR A 129 4.71 0.28 -13.30
C TYR A 129 6.15 0.55 -12.84
N GLN A 130 6.54 1.82 -12.64
CA GLN A 130 7.87 2.17 -12.14
C GLN A 130 8.09 1.66 -10.72
N ALA A 131 7.10 1.80 -9.84
CA ALA A 131 7.15 1.22 -8.50
C ALA A 131 7.32 -0.31 -8.56
N CYS A 132 6.56 -0.99 -9.41
CA CYS A 132 6.68 -2.45 -9.59
C CYS A 132 8.11 -2.85 -10.02
N LEU A 133 8.75 -2.12 -10.93
CA LEU A 133 10.14 -2.39 -11.33
C LEU A 133 11.10 -2.25 -10.15
N LEU A 134 10.95 -1.18 -9.36
CA LEU A 134 11.80 -0.93 -8.18
C LEU A 134 11.69 -2.06 -7.16
N GLU A 135 10.47 -2.45 -6.80
CA GLU A 135 10.20 -3.50 -5.81
C GLU A 135 10.66 -4.90 -6.30
N SER A 136 10.41 -5.19 -7.58
CA SER A 136 10.71 -6.50 -8.20
C SER A 136 12.20 -6.76 -8.43
N CYS A 137 13.04 -5.71 -8.35
CA CYS A 137 14.48 -5.81 -8.59
C CYS A 137 15.31 -6.06 -7.33
N SER A 138 14.68 -6.25 -6.16
CA SER A 138 15.31 -6.83 -4.98
C SER A 138 15.53 -8.33 -5.23
N CYS A 139 16.78 -8.79 -5.43
CA CYS A 139 17.03 -10.11 -6.02
C CYS A 139 16.88 -11.34 -5.11
N GLU A 140 16.20 -11.20 -3.97
CA GLU A 140 15.87 -12.30 -3.07
C GLU A 140 14.61 -13.01 -3.59
N PHE A 141 14.62 -14.33 -3.79
CA PHE A 141 13.54 -15.03 -4.52
C PHE A 141 12.16 -14.86 -3.85
N GLU A 142 12.10 -14.88 -2.51
CA GLU A 142 10.89 -14.55 -1.74
C GLU A 142 10.53 -13.06 -1.86
N GLY A 143 11.52 -12.17 -1.84
CA GLY A 143 11.36 -10.71 -2.00
C GLY A 143 10.88 -10.28 -3.40
N LYS A 144 11.35 -10.92 -4.48
CA LYS A 144 10.99 -10.61 -5.88
C LYS A 144 9.49 -10.75 -6.14
N PHE A 145 8.93 -11.89 -5.72
CA PHE A 145 7.51 -12.15 -5.90
C PHE A 145 6.67 -11.31 -4.94
N LEU A 146 7.12 -11.13 -3.70
CA LEU A 146 6.41 -10.30 -2.72
C LEU A 146 6.30 -8.84 -3.18
N GLY A 147 7.42 -8.21 -3.55
CA GLY A 147 7.43 -6.82 -4.03
C GLY A 147 6.61 -6.62 -5.31
N PHE A 148 6.70 -7.56 -6.26
CA PHE A 148 5.83 -7.58 -7.44
C PHE A 148 4.34 -7.63 -7.05
N CYS A 149 3.94 -8.57 -6.20
CA CYS A 149 2.54 -8.74 -5.82
C CYS A 149 2.00 -7.53 -5.04
N THR A 150 2.80 -6.94 -4.14
CA THR A 150 2.42 -5.73 -3.40
C THR A 150 2.24 -4.54 -4.34
N ALA A 151 3.11 -4.36 -5.34
CA ALA A 151 3.01 -3.26 -6.29
C ALA A 151 1.80 -3.39 -7.24
N VAL A 152 1.51 -4.59 -7.74
CA VAL A 152 0.32 -4.83 -8.58
C VAL A 152 -0.95 -4.69 -7.75
N ALA A 153 -0.94 -5.15 -6.50
CA ALA A 153 -2.05 -5.01 -5.57
C ALA A 153 -2.40 -3.53 -5.30
N ALA A 154 -1.39 -2.69 -5.12
CA ALA A 154 -1.55 -1.25 -4.99
C ALA A 154 -2.27 -0.63 -6.20
N TYR A 155 -1.99 -1.10 -7.42
CA TYR A 155 -2.68 -0.62 -8.60
C TYR A 155 -4.13 -1.11 -8.66
N ALA A 156 -4.37 -2.38 -8.34
CA ALA A 156 -5.74 -2.93 -8.24
C ALA A 156 -6.60 -2.19 -7.21
N GLU A 157 -6.03 -1.79 -6.07
CA GLU A 157 -6.72 -0.96 -5.09
C GLU A 157 -7.04 0.44 -5.62
N ALA A 158 -6.09 1.09 -6.28
CA ALA A 158 -6.34 2.40 -6.90
C ALA A 158 -7.44 2.34 -7.98
N CYS A 159 -7.49 1.25 -8.74
CA CYS A 159 -8.59 0.98 -9.68
C CYS A 159 -9.92 0.79 -8.96
N ASN A 160 -9.93 0.01 -7.88
CA ASN A 160 -11.12 -0.24 -7.07
C ASN A 160 -11.65 1.06 -6.45
N ASP A 161 -10.77 1.96 -6.02
CA ASP A 161 -11.11 3.31 -5.55
C ASP A 161 -11.87 4.11 -6.61
N GLN A 162 -11.53 3.93 -7.90
CA GLN A 162 -12.25 4.49 -9.06
C GLN A 162 -13.43 3.63 -9.54
N ASP A 163 -13.93 2.73 -8.69
CA ASP A 163 -15.04 1.79 -8.96
C ASP A 163 -14.76 0.80 -10.10
N VAL A 164 -13.49 0.55 -10.42
CA VAL A 164 -13.06 -0.45 -11.39
C VAL A 164 -12.47 -1.65 -10.66
N CYS A 165 -13.28 -2.69 -10.46
CA CYS A 165 -12.82 -3.92 -9.85
C CYS A 165 -12.04 -4.80 -10.85
N ILE A 166 -10.77 -5.08 -10.55
CA ILE A 166 -9.90 -5.92 -11.38
C ILE A 166 -9.53 -7.20 -10.62
N ASN A 167 -9.96 -8.35 -11.13
CA ASN A 167 -9.52 -9.66 -10.64
C ASN A 167 -8.28 -10.13 -11.42
N TRP A 168 -7.09 -9.88 -10.87
CA TRP A 168 -5.82 -10.09 -11.57
C TRP A 168 -5.02 -11.31 -11.09
N ARG A 169 -5.35 -11.86 -9.91
CA ARG A 169 -4.62 -13.00 -9.32
C ARG A 169 -5.01 -14.30 -10.00
N THR A 170 -4.04 -15.18 -10.14
CA THR A 170 -4.22 -16.54 -10.67
C THR A 170 -3.41 -17.54 -9.83
N PRO A 171 -3.64 -18.86 -9.96
CA PRO A 171 -2.82 -19.86 -9.27
C PRO A 171 -1.31 -19.71 -9.51
N ASP A 172 -0.91 -19.21 -10.69
CA ASP A 172 0.49 -18.99 -11.08
C ASP A 172 0.97 -17.54 -10.89
N LEU A 173 0.08 -16.63 -10.47
CA LEU A 173 0.35 -15.21 -10.32
C LEU A 173 -0.22 -14.68 -9.02
N CYS A 174 0.66 -14.52 -8.03
CA CYS A 174 0.32 -14.00 -6.70
C CYS A 174 -0.86 -14.74 -6.06
N PRO A 175 -0.79 -16.08 -5.94
CA PRO A 175 -1.90 -16.89 -5.44
C PRO A 175 -2.26 -16.54 -4.00
N ILE A 176 -3.54 -16.71 -3.67
CA ILE A 176 -4.09 -16.60 -2.32
C ILE A 176 -4.83 -17.89 -1.99
N TYR A 177 -4.60 -18.43 -0.80
CA TYR A 177 -5.15 -19.70 -0.33
C TYR A 177 -6.23 -19.45 0.74
N CYS A 178 -7.39 -18.91 0.33
CA CYS A 178 -8.52 -18.66 1.25
C CYS A 178 -9.21 -19.96 1.71
N ASP A 179 -9.16 -21.00 0.87
CA ASP A 179 -9.74 -22.31 1.13
C ASP A 179 -9.07 -23.04 2.30
N TYR A 180 -7.82 -22.71 2.61
CA TYR A 180 -7.11 -23.17 3.81
C TYR A 180 -7.91 -22.98 5.10
N TYR A 181 -8.74 -21.93 5.17
CA TYR A 181 -9.56 -21.63 6.36
C TYR A 181 -10.90 -22.38 6.38
N ASN A 182 -11.26 -23.09 5.32
CA ASN A 182 -12.47 -23.92 5.29
C ASN A 182 -12.23 -25.25 6.00
N LYS A 183 -13.21 -25.68 6.80
CA LYS A 183 -13.24 -27.07 7.28
C LYS A 183 -13.67 -28.00 6.13
N PRO A 184 -13.37 -29.31 6.19
CA PRO A 184 -13.84 -30.27 5.19
C PRO A 184 -15.36 -30.15 4.96
N GLY A 185 -15.76 -29.98 3.70
CA GLY A 185 -17.16 -29.80 3.30
C GLY A 185 -17.72 -28.38 3.46
N GLN A 186 -16.89 -27.39 3.84
CA GLN A 186 -17.30 -25.97 3.91
C GLN A 186 -16.73 -25.16 2.74
N THR A 187 -17.49 -24.14 2.32
CA THR A 187 -17.08 -23.15 1.31
C THR A 187 -17.45 -21.74 1.80
N ILE A 188 -16.98 -21.38 2.99
CA ILE A 188 -17.29 -20.12 3.66
C ILE A 188 -16.24 -19.06 3.28
N TRP A 189 -14.97 -19.42 3.39
CA TRP A 189 -13.85 -18.57 3.01
C TRP A 189 -13.57 -18.71 1.52
N HIS A 190 -13.63 -17.58 0.82
CA HIS A 190 -13.35 -17.45 -0.60
C HIS A 190 -12.65 -16.12 -0.86
N TYR A 191 -11.84 -16.08 -1.93
CA TYR A 191 -11.18 -14.85 -2.35
C TYR A 191 -12.17 -13.96 -3.09
N GLU A 192 -12.23 -12.70 -2.68
CA GLU A 192 -12.97 -11.65 -3.38
C GLU A 192 -12.01 -10.53 -3.74
N ALA A 193 -11.78 -10.31 -5.03
CA ALA A 193 -10.83 -9.31 -5.51
C ALA A 193 -11.16 -7.90 -5.02
N CYS A 194 -12.45 -7.57 -4.98
CA CYS A 194 -12.94 -6.28 -4.55
C CYS A 194 -14.20 -6.46 -3.71
N GLY A 195 -14.09 -6.27 -2.40
CA GLY A 195 -15.27 -6.29 -1.54
C GLY A 195 -15.19 -5.30 -0.38
N LYS A 196 -16.35 -5.08 0.24
CA LYS A 196 -16.59 -4.05 1.25
C LYS A 196 -16.78 -4.67 2.62
N THR A 197 -15.85 -4.64 3.57
CA THR A 197 -16.03 -5.54 4.74
C THR A 197 -16.97 -5.02 5.82
N GLN A 198 -17.96 -5.85 6.16
CA GLN A 198 -18.74 -5.72 7.38
C GLN A 198 -18.26 -6.75 8.40
N THR A 199 -17.62 -6.28 9.46
CA THR A 199 -17.27 -7.10 10.61
C THR A 199 -18.33 -6.93 11.70
N CYS A 200 -18.44 -7.92 12.59
CA CYS A 200 -19.35 -7.86 13.75
C CYS A 200 -18.80 -6.97 14.89
N GLY A 201 -17.73 -6.20 14.63
CA GLY A 201 -17.10 -5.30 15.60
C GLY A 201 -18.01 -4.10 15.89
N LYS A 202 -18.20 -3.78 17.18
CA LYS A 202 -19.08 -2.69 17.64
C LYS A 202 -18.72 -1.36 16.96
N GLU A 203 -19.75 -0.68 16.44
CA GLU A 203 -19.81 0.75 16.06
C GLU A 203 -18.78 1.32 15.05
N HIS A 204 -17.88 0.52 14.49
CA HIS A 204 -16.90 0.99 13.49
C HIS A 204 -17.14 0.34 12.12
N TYR A 205 -17.90 1.03 11.27
CA TYR A 205 -18.05 0.67 9.85
C TYR A 205 -16.76 1.01 9.09
N PHE A 206 -16.01 0.00 8.66
CA PHE A 206 -14.84 0.21 7.82
C PHE A 206 -15.26 0.22 6.35
N THR A 207 -15.34 1.41 5.74
CA THR A 207 -15.85 1.62 4.37
C THR A 207 -14.77 1.54 3.28
N ASN A 208 -13.53 1.18 3.62
CA ASN A 208 -12.42 1.22 2.66
C ASN A 208 -12.44 0.03 1.69
N LYS A 209 -12.06 0.31 0.44
CA LYS A 209 -12.04 -0.61 -0.70
C LYS A 209 -10.69 -1.33 -0.81
N LEU A 210 -10.36 -2.15 0.18
CA LEU A 210 -9.13 -2.95 0.15
C LEU A 210 -9.25 -4.12 -0.84
N GLU A 211 -8.15 -4.49 -1.48
CA GLU A 211 -8.09 -5.72 -2.28
C GLU A 211 -8.21 -6.97 -1.39
N GLY A 212 -9.02 -7.96 -1.77
CA GLY A 212 -9.10 -9.23 -1.03
C GLY A 212 -10.07 -9.23 0.16
N ASN A 213 -11.19 -8.51 0.08
CA ASN A 213 -12.08 -8.26 1.23
C ASN A 213 -13.54 -8.71 1.01
N GLN A 214 -14.22 -9.15 2.08
CA GLN A 214 -15.62 -9.65 2.11
C GLN A 214 -16.63 -8.46 2.17
N THR A 215 -17.95 -8.61 1.90
CA THR A 215 -18.88 -7.51 1.43
C THR A 215 -20.02 -6.99 2.37
N LEU A 216 -20.34 -5.66 2.32
CA LEU A 216 -21.60 -4.90 2.12
C LEU A 216 -21.40 -3.33 2.26
N ILE A 217 -21.64 -2.61 1.13
CA ILE A 217 -22.06 -1.20 0.79
C ILE A 217 -21.97 -0.08 1.90
N ASN A 218 -21.37 1.14 1.80
CA ASN A 218 -21.30 2.23 0.78
C ASN A 218 -20.14 3.26 1.02
N ILE A 219 -19.79 3.98 -0.07
CA ILE A 219 -18.88 5.11 -0.43
C ILE A 219 -18.22 6.03 0.65
N LEU A 220 -16.90 6.30 0.52
CA LEU A 220 -16.30 7.66 0.39
C LEU A 220 -14.78 7.63 0.11
N PHE A 221 -14.35 8.52 -0.80
CA PHE A 221 -13.00 8.70 -1.35
C PHE A 221 -11.95 9.09 -0.30
N GLN A 222 -10.71 8.57 -0.44
CA GLN A 222 -9.52 9.28 0.04
C GLN A 222 -8.29 8.88 -0.78
N LYS A 223 -7.70 9.87 -1.46
CA LYS A 223 -6.41 9.78 -2.16
C LYS A 223 -5.34 9.37 -1.14
N MET A 224 -4.66 8.25 -1.40
CA MET A 224 -3.61 7.72 -0.53
C MET A 224 -2.23 8.14 -1.05
N CYS A 225 -1.37 8.58 -0.12
CA CYS A 225 0.06 8.75 -0.33
C CYS A 225 0.67 7.40 -0.75
N PHE A 226 0.77 7.17 -2.04
CA PHE A 226 1.63 6.14 -2.61
C PHE A 226 2.91 6.81 -3.09
N LEU A 227 3.91 6.90 -2.21
CA LEU A 227 5.31 6.65 -2.56
C LEU A 227 6.18 6.81 -1.31
N LYS A 228 7.11 5.87 -1.12
CA LYS A 228 8.27 5.93 -0.22
C LYS A 228 7.98 5.86 1.28
N ILE A 229 7.49 4.71 1.73
CA ILE A 229 8.04 4.09 2.96
C ILE A 229 8.74 2.80 2.54
N LEU A 230 9.73 2.92 1.66
CA LEU A 230 10.79 1.91 1.56
C LEU A 230 11.95 2.42 2.42
N VAL A 231 11.73 2.49 3.73
CA VAL A 231 12.84 2.65 4.66
C VAL A 231 13.52 1.30 4.73
N ILE A 232 14.73 1.29 4.18
CA ILE A 232 15.71 0.22 4.22
C ILE A 232 15.82 -0.31 5.66
N PHE A 233 15.14 -1.41 5.96
CA PHE A 233 15.56 -2.30 7.05
C PHE A 233 16.60 -3.24 6.46
N HIS A 234 17.86 -2.77 6.37
CA HIS A 234 18.96 -3.72 6.32
C HIS A 234 19.27 -4.10 7.77
N HIS A 235 18.94 -5.34 8.12
CA HIS A 235 19.53 -6.00 9.28
C HIS A 235 21.06 -6.02 9.11
N THR A 236 21.77 -5.41 10.05
CA THR A 236 23.08 -5.90 10.50
C THR A 236 22.87 -6.89 11.63
#